data_AF-A0A957NM55-F1
#
_entry.id   AF-A0A957NM55-F1
#
_cell.length_a   1.000
_cell.length_b   1.000
_cell.length_c   1.000
_cell.angle_alpha   90.00
_cell.angle_beta   90.00
_cell.angle_gamma   90.00
#
_symmetry.space_group_name_H-M   'P 1'
#
loop_
_entity.id
_entity.type
_entity.pdbx_description
1 polymer ?
#
loop_
_entity_poly.entity_id
_entity_poly.type
_entity_poly.pdbx_seq_one_letter_code
_entity_poly.pdbx_strand_id
1 'polypeptide(L)'
;MTAKATTAYTNGSAPKIDELISASNVLDYAPPSLFDELESIDLEGDKLEVWTLDRVDQLSEMSRAELGKFCAQLKQRGISSDWLRTELRPAVNDIKRANAQGVTWTDYVQTAKELDYSFRLNVLDDSLEVNGQRITDVAEAEILSRLHAQGLRNTDVARRAFLTDGGRNRYHPVKDYLESLKWDGNDHIAQLCAHFTDSHEPIIYADGGQRTALHAFHRRWFIGAVGKVYNPSECQNPMLILDGDQGRGKSYYVKWLCSPLAHLHFEGAIRPDDKDFLLYLTTRWLWEVGELGATMRRA
;
A
#
# COMPACT_ATOMS: atom_id res chain seq x y z
N MET A 1 7.72 29.62 -16.75
CA MET A 1 6.47 28.92 -16.38
C MET A 1 5.93 29.67 -15.20
N THR A 2 4.78 30.30 -15.36
CA THR A 2 4.17 31.15 -14.33
C THR A 2 3.18 30.28 -13.58
N ALA A 3 3.35 30.01 -12.28
CA ALA A 3 2.41 29.22 -11.47
C ALA A 3 1.50 30.12 -10.62
N LYS A 4 0.17 29.96 -10.71
CA LYS A 4 -0.81 30.60 -9.81
C LYS A 4 -1.40 29.55 -8.86
N ALA A 5 -1.42 29.84 -7.56
CA ALA A 5 -2.09 29.03 -6.55
C ALA A 5 -3.10 29.88 -5.75
N THR A 6 -4.31 29.35 -5.55
CA THR A 6 -5.35 29.93 -4.66
C THR A 6 -5.65 28.93 -3.55
N THR A 7 -5.82 29.39 -2.30
CA THR A 7 -6.14 28.53 -1.14
C THR A 7 -7.27 29.14 -0.33
N ALA A 8 -8.25 28.32 0.08
CA ALA A 8 -9.23 28.65 1.12
C ALA A 8 -8.73 28.12 2.48
N TYR A 9 -8.79 28.96 3.51
CA TYR A 9 -8.23 28.70 4.84
C TYR A 9 -9.27 28.13 5.81
N THR A 10 -8.86 27.18 6.64
CA THR A 10 -9.39 26.98 8.01
C THR A 10 -8.21 26.80 8.97
N ASN A 11 -8.23 27.55 10.07
CA ASN A 11 -7.15 27.65 11.05
C ASN A 11 -7.13 26.42 11.98
N GLY A 12 -6.00 25.71 12.01
CA GLY A 12 -5.66 24.73 13.03
C GLY A 12 -4.14 24.67 13.15
N SER A 13 -3.61 24.90 14.34
CA SER A 13 -2.18 24.89 14.65
C SER A 13 -1.59 23.49 14.42
N ALA A 14 -0.59 23.39 13.55
CA ALA A 14 0.12 22.15 13.25
C ALA A 14 1.09 21.76 14.40
N PRO A 15 1.12 20.49 14.84
CA PRO A 15 2.08 20.03 15.83
C PRO A 15 3.51 19.96 15.26
N LYS A 16 4.51 20.01 16.14
CA LYS A 16 5.93 19.99 15.76
C LYS A 16 6.33 18.59 15.29
N ILE A 17 7.07 18.52 14.19
CA ILE A 17 7.53 17.28 13.53
C ILE A 17 8.25 16.31 14.49
N ASP A 18 8.90 16.84 15.54
CA ASP A 18 9.61 16.04 16.54
C ASP A 18 8.69 15.22 17.46
N GLU A 19 7.42 15.63 17.66
CA GLU A 19 6.45 14.87 18.47
C GLU A 19 5.91 13.64 17.72
N LEU A 20 5.80 13.70 16.39
CA LEU A 20 5.33 12.58 15.55
C LEU A 20 6.36 11.43 15.47
N ILE A 21 7.66 11.75 15.63
CA ILE A 21 8.75 10.77 15.57
C ILE A 21 8.81 9.94 16.87
N SER A 22 8.39 10.50 18.01
CA SER A 22 8.37 9.75 19.29
C SER A 22 7.20 8.78 19.45
N ALA A 23 6.15 8.90 18.63
CA ALA A 23 4.98 8.00 18.66
C ALA A 23 5.19 6.74 17.80
N SER A 24 6.25 6.69 17.00
CA SER A 24 6.70 5.52 16.24
C SER A 24 7.44 4.53 17.14
N ASN A 25 6.83 4.15 18.26
CA ASN A 25 7.12 2.83 18.81
C ASN A 25 6.58 1.85 17.78
N VAL A 26 7.50 1.23 17.02
CA VAL A 26 7.27 -0.07 16.40
C VAL A 26 6.91 -0.99 17.55
N LEU A 27 5.62 -1.02 17.89
CA LEU A 27 5.06 -2.05 18.75
C LEU A 27 5.44 -3.35 18.06
N ASP A 28 6.02 -4.27 18.82
CA ASP A 28 6.04 -5.69 18.49
C ASP A 28 4.59 -6.13 18.28
N TYR A 29 4.05 -5.85 17.10
CA TYR A 29 2.70 -6.19 16.72
C TYR A 29 2.76 -7.66 16.31
N ALA A 30 2.74 -8.52 17.31
CA ALA A 30 2.37 -9.91 17.10
C ALA A 30 1.00 -9.87 16.40
N PRO A 31 0.85 -10.48 15.21
CA PRO A 31 -0.43 -10.49 14.53
C PRO A 31 -1.49 -11.07 15.49
N PRO A 32 -2.69 -10.48 15.55
CA PRO A 32 -3.74 -10.92 16.46
C PRO A 32 -4.01 -12.41 16.27
N SER A 33 -4.36 -13.11 17.35
CA SER A 33 -4.75 -14.50 17.20
C SER A 33 -6.04 -14.59 16.40
N LEU A 34 -6.27 -15.73 15.74
CA LEU A 34 -7.51 -15.98 14.99
C LEU A 34 -8.77 -15.79 15.85
N PHE A 35 -8.67 -16.01 17.16
CA PHE A 35 -9.73 -15.75 18.13
C PHE A 35 -10.01 -14.24 18.26
N ASP A 36 -8.96 -13.43 18.39
CA ASP A 36 -9.08 -11.97 18.49
C ASP A 36 -9.60 -11.36 17.17
N GLU A 37 -9.18 -11.90 16.03
CA GLU A 37 -9.75 -11.55 14.73
C GLU A 37 -11.24 -11.91 14.66
N LEU A 38 -11.60 -13.13 15.05
CA LEU A 38 -13.00 -13.56 15.06
C LEU A 38 -13.86 -12.70 16.00
N GLU A 39 -13.32 -12.17 17.09
CA GLU A 39 -14.07 -11.30 18.01
C GLU A 39 -14.22 -9.86 17.47
N SER A 40 -13.26 -9.39 16.67
CA SER A 40 -13.25 -8.01 16.17
C SER A 40 -13.99 -7.82 14.83
N ILE A 41 -14.20 -8.89 14.05
CA ILE A 41 -14.89 -8.78 12.76
C ILE A 41 -16.42 -8.72 12.90
N ASP A 42 -17.05 -7.86 12.12
CA ASP A 42 -18.51 -7.73 12.02
C ASP A 42 -19.06 -8.48 10.79
N LEU A 43 -18.94 -9.81 10.81
CA LEU A 43 -19.42 -10.71 9.75
C LEU A 43 -20.39 -11.76 10.32
N GLU A 44 -21.40 -12.13 9.54
CA GLU A 44 -22.42 -13.13 9.90
C GLU A 44 -22.74 -14.04 8.72
N GLY A 45 -23.34 -15.21 9.01
CA GLY A 45 -23.81 -16.18 8.02
C GLY A 45 -22.74 -16.55 6.99
N ASP A 46 -23.14 -16.62 5.71
CA ASP A 46 -22.29 -17.00 4.59
C ASP A 46 -20.98 -16.19 4.48
N LYS A 47 -21.00 -14.90 4.87
CA LYS A 47 -19.78 -14.07 4.84
C LYS A 47 -18.77 -14.52 5.89
N LEU A 48 -19.25 -14.91 7.08
CA LEU A 48 -18.41 -15.46 8.13
C LEU A 48 -17.92 -16.86 7.77
N GLU A 49 -18.74 -17.65 7.07
CA GLU A 49 -18.34 -18.95 6.52
C GLU A 49 -17.17 -18.82 5.53
N VAL A 50 -17.30 -17.94 4.54
CA VAL A 50 -16.23 -17.65 3.56
C VAL A 50 -14.97 -17.15 4.26
N TRP A 51 -15.11 -16.15 5.15
CA TRP A 51 -13.99 -15.65 5.93
C TRP A 51 -13.29 -16.77 6.69
N THR A 52 -14.02 -17.71 7.29
CA THR A 52 -13.46 -18.84 8.02
C THR A 52 -12.72 -19.80 7.10
N LEU A 53 -13.27 -20.09 5.91
CA LEU A 53 -12.64 -20.99 4.93
C LEU A 53 -11.30 -20.43 4.41
N ASP A 54 -11.18 -19.11 4.28
CA ASP A 54 -9.93 -18.45 3.90
C ASP A 54 -8.81 -18.62 4.95
N ARG A 55 -9.14 -18.99 6.20
CA ARG A 55 -8.17 -19.23 7.29
C ARG A 55 -7.95 -20.71 7.62
N VAL A 56 -8.40 -21.63 6.77
CA VAL A 56 -8.29 -23.08 7.03
C VAL A 56 -6.85 -23.54 7.29
N ASP A 57 -5.86 -22.89 6.67
CA ASP A 57 -4.44 -23.15 6.93
C ASP A 57 -4.07 -22.92 8.41
N GLN A 58 -4.39 -21.75 8.94
CA GLN A 58 -4.11 -21.40 10.33
C GLN A 58 -4.94 -22.27 11.30
N LEU A 59 -6.19 -22.58 10.95
CA LEU A 59 -7.02 -23.52 11.69
C LEU A 59 -6.46 -24.96 11.67
N SER A 60 -5.69 -25.31 10.64
CA SER A 60 -5.01 -26.60 10.54
C SER A 60 -3.82 -26.72 11.50
N GLU A 61 -3.25 -25.61 11.95
CA GLU A 61 -2.16 -25.57 12.94
C GLU A 61 -2.70 -25.73 14.37
N MET A 62 -3.98 -25.40 14.60
CA MET A 62 -4.62 -25.54 15.91
C MET A 62 -4.65 -26.99 16.38
N SER A 63 -4.41 -27.18 17.69
CA SER A 63 -4.68 -28.44 18.35
C SER A 63 -6.16 -28.81 18.22
N ARG A 64 -6.48 -30.10 18.40
CA ARG A 64 -7.87 -30.58 18.37
C ARG A 64 -8.76 -29.86 19.38
N ALA A 65 -8.20 -29.46 20.53
CA ALA A 65 -8.90 -28.75 21.58
C ALA A 65 -9.18 -27.29 21.17
N GLU A 66 -8.19 -26.60 20.61
CA GLU A 66 -8.32 -25.21 20.15
C GLU A 66 -9.31 -25.09 18.99
N LEU A 67 -9.19 -25.96 17.97
CA LEU A 67 -10.16 -26.00 16.88
C LEU A 67 -11.58 -26.27 17.40
N GLY A 68 -11.70 -27.09 18.46
CA GLY A 68 -12.97 -27.32 19.15
C GLY A 68 -13.56 -26.04 19.76
N LYS A 69 -12.73 -25.23 20.42
CA LYS A 69 -13.13 -23.93 20.98
C LYS A 69 -13.51 -22.94 19.89
N PHE A 70 -12.73 -22.88 18.81
CA PHE A 70 -13.00 -21.98 17.68
C PHE A 70 -14.34 -22.31 17.00
N CYS A 71 -14.59 -23.61 16.73
CA CYS A 71 -15.89 -24.07 16.24
C CYS A 71 -17.04 -23.69 17.17
N ALA A 72 -16.82 -23.67 18.48
CA ALA A 72 -17.85 -23.30 19.45
C ALA A 72 -18.17 -21.79 19.39
N GLN A 73 -17.16 -20.93 19.21
CA GLN A 73 -17.39 -19.49 18.98
C GLN A 73 -18.13 -19.23 17.67
N LEU A 74 -17.77 -19.91 16.57
CA LEU A 74 -18.52 -19.80 15.31
C LEU A 74 -20.00 -20.16 15.47
N LYS A 75 -20.31 -21.20 16.27
CA LYS A 75 -21.71 -21.54 16.60
C LYS A 75 -22.40 -20.45 17.41
N GLN A 76 -21.71 -19.83 18.37
CA GLN A 76 -22.27 -18.70 19.12
C GLN A 76 -22.59 -17.51 18.20
N ARG A 77 -21.83 -17.36 17.11
CA ARG A 77 -22.07 -16.38 16.03
C ARG A 77 -23.06 -16.86 14.95
N GLY A 78 -23.79 -17.95 15.20
CA GLY A 78 -24.88 -18.41 14.33
C GLY A 78 -24.47 -19.37 13.20
N ILE A 79 -23.20 -19.78 13.10
CA ILE A 79 -22.78 -20.76 12.09
C ILE A 79 -23.33 -22.15 12.45
N SER A 80 -23.90 -22.83 11.44
CA SER A 80 -24.59 -24.10 11.66
C SER A 80 -23.63 -25.24 12.04
N SER A 81 -24.10 -26.16 12.88
CA SER A 81 -23.32 -27.35 13.23
C SER A 81 -23.10 -28.29 12.04
N ASP A 82 -24.01 -28.26 11.06
CA ASP A 82 -23.88 -29.09 9.86
C ASP A 82 -22.77 -28.56 8.96
N TRP A 83 -22.74 -27.25 8.69
CA TRP A 83 -21.69 -26.62 7.90
C TRP A 83 -20.29 -26.84 8.51
N LEU A 84 -20.16 -26.69 9.84
CA LEU A 84 -18.88 -26.98 10.51
C LEU A 84 -18.43 -28.43 10.31
N ARG A 85 -19.38 -29.37 10.16
CA ARG A 85 -19.11 -30.79 9.98
C ARG A 85 -18.86 -31.17 8.53
N THR A 86 -19.57 -30.56 7.58
CA THR A 86 -19.53 -30.92 6.15
C THR A 86 -18.54 -30.08 5.35
N GLU A 87 -18.28 -28.84 5.75
CA GLU A 87 -17.41 -27.91 5.02
C GLU A 87 -16.10 -27.68 5.78
N LEU A 88 -16.17 -27.05 6.96
CA LEU A 88 -14.97 -26.58 7.66
C LEU A 88 -14.06 -27.74 8.11
N ARG A 89 -14.62 -28.74 8.81
CA ARG A 89 -13.82 -29.85 9.34
C ARG A 89 -13.14 -30.66 8.24
N PRO A 90 -13.83 -31.03 7.13
CA PRO A 90 -13.18 -31.65 5.99
C PRO A 90 -12.05 -30.79 5.43
N ALA A 91 -12.28 -29.50 5.16
CA ALA A 91 -11.25 -28.59 4.67
C ALA A 91 -10.01 -28.56 5.58
N VAL A 92 -10.20 -28.39 6.90
CA VAL A 92 -9.09 -28.41 7.88
C VAL A 92 -8.38 -29.76 7.91
N ASN A 93 -9.11 -30.87 7.82
CA ASN A 93 -8.53 -32.21 7.84
C ASN A 93 -7.76 -32.52 6.56
N ASP A 94 -8.19 -32.03 5.41
CA ASP A 94 -7.49 -32.21 4.15
C ASP A 94 -6.15 -31.48 4.16
N ILE A 95 -6.10 -30.29 4.75
CA ILE A 95 -4.83 -29.59 5.01
C ILE A 95 -3.98 -30.34 6.04
N LYS A 96 -4.58 -30.81 7.14
CA LYS A 96 -3.85 -31.65 8.11
C LYS A 96 -3.29 -32.92 7.49
N ARG A 97 -4.00 -33.54 6.53
CA ARG A 97 -3.54 -34.72 5.79
C ARG A 97 -2.44 -34.38 4.80
N ALA A 98 -2.54 -33.26 4.11
CA ALA A 98 -1.46 -32.72 3.27
C ALA A 98 -0.21 -32.46 4.13
N ASN A 99 -0.37 -31.82 5.29
CA ASN A 99 0.69 -31.57 6.26
C ASN A 99 1.22 -32.86 6.92
N ALA A 100 0.39 -33.90 7.08
CA ALA A 100 0.79 -35.20 7.60
C ALA A 100 1.67 -36.01 6.64
N GLN A 101 1.78 -35.58 5.37
CA GLN A 101 2.86 -36.02 4.48
C GLN A 101 4.22 -35.36 4.82
N GLY A 102 4.25 -34.56 5.90
CA GLY A 102 5.46 -33.94 6.46
C GLY A 102 5.82 -32.60 5.82
N VAL A 103 4.95 -32.05 4.97
CA VAL A 103 5.22 -30.84 4.19
C VAL A 103 4.20 -29.75 4.55
N THR A 104 4.67 -28.67 5.16
CA THR A 104 3.86 -27.51 5.57
C THR A 104 4.16 -26.30 4.68
N TRP A 105 3.37 -25.23 4.78
CA TRP A 105 3.63 -23.99 4.05
C TRP A 105 5.01 -23.38 4.38
N THR A 106 5.57 -23.63 5.58
CA THR A 106 6.94 -23.18 5.92
C THR A 106 7.99 -23.87 5.08
N ASP A 107 7.78 -25.13 4.69
CA ASP A 107 8.70 -25.85 3.80
C ASP A 107 8.69 -25.24 2.40
N TYR A 108 7.52 -24.79 1.92
CA TYR A 108 7.40 -24.04 0.65
C TYR A 108 8.14 -22.71 0.71
N VAL A 109 7.96 -21.93 1.79
CA VAL A 109 8.68 -20.65 1.97
C VAL A 109 10.18 -20.85 2.07
N GLN A 110 10.62 -21.84 2.86
CA GLN A 110 12.03 -22.14 3.06
C GLN A 110 12.68 -22.60 1.75
N THR A 111 12.04 -23.53 1.05
CA THR A 111 12.54 -24.02 -0.25
C THR A 111 12.52 -22.90 -1.31
N ALA A 112 11.50 -22.04 -1.33
CA ALA A 112 11.47 -20.90 -2.24
C ALA A 112 12.63 -19.93 -1.98
N LYS A 113 12.97 -19.67 -0.70
CA LYS A 113 14.14 -18.86 -0.32
C LYS A 113 15.46 -19.50 -0.75
N GLU A 114 15.58 -20.82 -0.60
CA GLU A 114 16.75 -21.58 -1.10
C GLU A 114 16.88 -21.56 -2.63
N LEU A 115 15.76 -21.38 -3.33
CA LEU A 115 15.70 -21.18 -4.78
C LEU A 115 15.85 -19.70 -5.20
N ASP A 116 16.24 -18.82 -4.29
CA ASP A 116 16.44 -17.38 -4.50
C ASP A 116 15.16 -16.60 -4.87
N TYR A 117 14.03 -17.02 -4.29
CA TYR A 117 12.78 -16.27 -4.34
C TYR A 117 12.49 -15.58 -3.02
N SER A 118 12.24 -14.27 -3.09
CA SER A 118 11.81 -13.42 -1.98
C SER A 118 10.45 -12.82 -2.30
N PHE A 119 9.46 -13.07 -1.41
CA PHE A 119 8.11 -12.53 -1.56
C PHE A 119 7.90 -11.31 -0.67
N ARG A 120 7.27 -10.27 -1.24
CA ARG A 120 6.86 -9.06 -0.52
C ARG A 120 5.45 -8.66 -0.94
N LEU A 121 4.68 -8.06 -0.04
CA LEU A 121 3.35 -7.53 -0.34
C LEU A 121 3.40 -6.00 -0.39
N ASN A 122 3.04 -5.43 -1.54
CA ASN A 122 2.90 -4.00 -1.71
C ASN A 122 1.57 -3.54 -1.10
N VAL A 123 1.62 -2.78 -0.01
CA VAL A 123 0.40 -2.37 0.71
C VAL A 123 -0.39 -1.27 -0.01
N LEU A 124 0.17 -0.68 -1.07
CA LEU A 124 -0.50 0.39 -1.82
C LEU A 124 -1.58 -0.16 -2.75
N ASP A 125 -1.35 -1.34 -3.35
CA ASP A 125 -2.27 -1.97 -4.31
C ASP A 125 -2.54 -3.46 -4.03
N ASP A 126 -2.12 -3.93 -2.85
CA ASP A 126 -2.26 -5.31 -2.36
C ASP A 126 -1.66 -6.36 -3.30
N SER A 127 -0.65 -5.97 -4.10
CA SER A 127 0.00 -6.87 -5.04
C SER A 127 1.13 -7.66 -4.39
N LEU A 128 1.19 -8.95 -4.72
CA LEU A 128 2.31 -9.82 -4.38
C LEU A 128 3.45 -9.60 -5.37
N GLU A 129 4.65 -9.44 -4.84
CA GLU A 129 5.88 -9.31 -5.61
C GLU A 129 6.84 -10.44 -5.28
N VAL A 130 7.56 -10.89 -6.30
CA VAL A 130 8.69 -11.81 -6.19
C VAL A 130 9.94 -11.10 -6.73
N ASN A 131 11.01 -11.07 -5.93
CA ASN A 131 12.30 -10.47 -6.29
C ASN A 131 12.17 -9.00 -6.78
N GLY A 132 11.24 -8.24 -6.19
CA GLY A 132 11.00 -6.84 -6.50
C GLY A 132 10.17 -6.58 -7.77
N GLN A 133 9.56 -7.62 -8.35
CA GLN A 133 8.62 -7.49 -9.46
C GLN A 133 7.28 -8.10 -9.10
N ARG A 134 6.18 -7.49 -9.56
CA ARG A 134 4.84 -8.07 -9.42
C ARG A 134 4.83 -9.49 -9.97
N ILE A 135 4.31 -10.43 -9.19
CA ILE A 135 4.19 -11.80 -9.64
C ILE A 135 3.23 -11.86 -10.84
N THR A 136 3.63 -12.60 -11.87
CA THR A 136 2.82 -12.87 -13.07
C THR A 136 2.53 -14.36 -13.13
N ASP A 137 1.50 -14.77 -13.88
CA ASP A 137 1.19 -16.19 -14.07
C ASP A 137 2.39 -16.99 -14.60
N VAL A 138 3.23 -16.37 -15.45
CA VAL A 138 4.45 -16.99 -15.98
C VAL A 138 5.50 -17.17 -14.88
N ALA A 139 5.75 -16.13 -14.08
CA ALA A 139 6.69 -16.21 -12.96
C ALA A 139 6.20 -17.21 -11.90
N GLU A 140 4.91 -17.22 -11.60
CA GLU A 140 4.30 -18.18 -10.68
C GLU A 140 4.48 -19.62 -11.19
N ALA A 141 4.15 -19.89 -12.45
CA ALA A 141 4.32 -21.21 -13.05
C ALA A 141 5.77 -21.70 -13.01
N GLU A 142 6.75 -20.79 -13.18
CA GLU A 142 8.17 -21.10 -13.03
C GLU A 142 8.51 -21.51 -11.59
N ILE A 143 8.11 -20.70 -10.60
CA ILE A 143 8.35 -20.97 -9.18
C ILE A 143 7.73 -22.32 -8.79
N LEU A 144 6.47 -22.56 -9.17
CA LEU A 144 5.77 -23.81 -8.90
C LEU A 144 6.49 -25.00 -9.54
N SER A 145 6.97 -24.87 -10.77
CA SER A 145 7.74 -25.92 -11.45
C SER A 145 9.03 -26.26 -10.71
N ARG A 146 9.74 -25.27 -10.17
CA ARG A 146 10.95 -25.49 -9.37
C ARG A 146 10.65 -26.12 -8.02
N LEU A 147 9.59 -25.70 -7.33
CA LEU A 147 9.13 -26.32 -6.09
C LEU A 147 8.70 -27.78 -6.31
N HIS A 148 8.01 -28.07 -7.41
CA HIS A 148 7.65 -29.43 -7.80
C HIS A 148 8.87 -30.33 -7.98
N ALA A 149 9.97 -29.80 -8.53
CA ALA A 149 11.24 -30.52 -8.66
C ALA A 149 11.88 -30.86 -7.30
N GLN A 150 11.57 -30.09 -6.25
CA GLN A 150 11.97 -30.36 -4.87
C GLN A 150 10.98 -31.27 -4.11
N GLY A 151 9.98 -31.83 -4.80
CA GLY A 151 8.95 -32.69 -4.20
C GLY A 151 7.75 -31.95 -3.62
N LEU A 152 7.74 -30.62 -3.67
CA LEU A 152 6.66 -29.76 -3.19
C LEU A 152 5.61 -29.54 -4.29
N ARG A 153 4.64 -30.46 -4.41
CA ARG A 153 3.73 -30.55 -5.56
C ARG A 153 2.35 -29.91 -5.38
N ASN A 154 2.03 -29.41 -4.19
CA ASN A 154 0.72 -28.82 -3.93
C ASN A 154 0.75 -27.32 -4.24
N THR A 155 0.16 -26.95 -5.38
CA THR A 155 0.15 -25.57 -5.86
C THR A 155 -0.67 -24.63 -4.98
N ASP A 156 -1.71 -25.12 -4.31
CA ASP A 156 -2.56 -24.28 -3.47
C ASP A 156 -1.85 -23.93 -2.16
N VAL A 157 -1.12 -24.89 -1.58
CA VAL A 157 -0.25 -24.64 -0.43
C VAL A 157 0.89 -23.70 -0.81
N ALA A 158 1.49 -23.84 -2.00
CA ALA A 158 2.51 -22.93 -2.49
C ALA A 158 1.99 -21.49 -2.61
N ARG A 159 0.81 -21.28 -3.21
CA ARG A 159 0.18 -19.96 -3.32
C ARG A 159 -0.07 -19.31 -1.97
N ARG A 160 -0.65 -20.06 -1.03
CA ARG A 160 -0.87 -19.58 0.33
C ARG A 160 0.45 -19.28 1.05
N ALA A 161 1.49 -20.08 0.82
CA ALA A 161 2.83 -19.84 1.33
C ALA A 161 3.42 -18.52 0.80
N PHE A 162 3.30 -18.23 -0.50
CA PHE A 162 3.77 -16.98 -1.10
C PHE A 162 3.03 -15.77 -0.51
N LEU A 163 1.70 -15.84 -0.43
CA LEU A 163 0.87 -14.80 0.18
C LEU A 163 1.18 -14.59 1.66
N THR A 164 1.41 -15.68 2.41
CA THR A 164 1.76 -15.62 3.84
C THR A 164 3.14 -14.99 4.05
N ASP A 165 4.15 -15.39 3.29
CA ASP A 165 5.50 -14.80 3.39
C ASP A 165 5.49 -13.34 2.93
N GLY A 166 4.86 -13.03 1.80
CA GLY A 166 4.68 -11.67 1.32
C GLY A 166 3.92 -10.79 2.33
N GLY A 167 2.86 -11.31 2.93
CA GLY A 167 2.08 -10.65 3.97
C GLY A 167 2.84 -10.42 5.29
N ARG A 168 3.91 -11.18 5.55
CA ARG A 168 4.87 -10.91 6.65
C ARG A 168 5.92 -9.88 6.23
N ASN A 169 6.24 -9.81 4.95
CA ASN A 169 7.21 -8.89 4.35
C ASN A 169 6.50 -7.72 3.63
N ARG A 170 5.50 -7.12 4.29
CA ARG A 170 4.75 -5.98 3.77
C ARG A 170 5.62 -4.74 3.64
N TYR A 171 5.36 -3.95 2.62
CA TYR A 171 6.07 -2.69 2.41
C TYR A 171 5.22 -1.65 1.70
N HIS A 172 5.57 -0.38 1.88
CA HIS A 172 4.91 0.72 1.19
C HIS A 172 5.94 1.38 0.26
N PRO A 173 5.81 1.28 -1.07
CA PRO A 173 6.86 1.68 -2.01
C PRO A 173 7.33 3.12 -1.85
N VAL A 174 6.39 4.04 -1.59
CA VAL A 174 6.73 5.46 -1.34
C VAL A 174 7.46 5.66 -0.01
N LYS A 175 7.09 4.95 1.07
CA LYS A 175 7.77 5.07 2.38
C LYS A 175 9.17 4.48 2.29
N ASP A 176 9.30 3.27 1.75
CA ASP A 176 10.59 2.62 1.52
C ASP A 176 11.54 3.54 0.72
N TYR A 177 11.03 4.18 -0.34
CA TYR A 177 11.82 5.15 -1.11
C TYR A 177 12.22 6.35 -0.25
N LEU A 178 11.28 7.02 0.41
CA LEU A 178 11.55 8.22 1.21
C LEU A 178 12.50 7.94 2.38
N GLU A 179 12.38 6.79 3.02
CA GLU A 179 13.22 6.34 4.16
C GLU A 179 14.63 5.91 3.71
N SER A 180 14.78 5.52 2.45
CA SER A 180 16.11 5.23 1.87
C SER A 180 16.93 6.50 1.60
N LEU A 181 16.28 7.67 1.51
CA LEU A 181 16.94 8.94 1.19
C LEU A 181 17.72 9.47 2.39
N LYS A 182 18.89 10.05 2.11
CA LYS A 182 19.69 10.79 3.09
C LYS A 182 19.72 12.25 2.71
N TRP A 183 19.28 13.12 3.61
CA TRP A 183 19.42 14.55 3.41
C TRP A 183 20.89 14.96 3.59
N ASP A 184 21.40 15.71 2.62
CA ASP A 184 22.78 16.21 2.56
C ASP A 184 22.94 17.63 3.13
N GLY A 185 21.87 18.22 3.67
CA GLY A 185 21.87 19.57 4.22
C GLY A 185 21.55 20.68 3.20
N ASN A 186 21.44 20.38 1.91
CA ASN A 186 21.22 21.39 0.87
C ASN A 186 19.73 21.68 0.61
N ASP A 187 19.41 22.90 0.16
CA ASP A 187 18.06 23.29 -0.30
C ASP A 187 17.87 22.85 -1.77
N HIS A 188 17.60 21.56 -1.96
CA HIS A 188 17.35 20.96 -3.28
C HIS A 188 16.12 21.55 -3.97
N ILE A 189 15.14 22.05 -3.21
CA ILE A 189 13.95 22.69 -3.77
C ILE A 189 14.33 24.02 -4.41
N ALA A 190 15.21 24.81 -3.79
CA ALA A 190 15.74 26.03 -4.38
C ALA A 190 16.56 25.75 -5.64
N GLN A 191 17.40 24.72 -5.62
CA GLN A 191 18.18 24.32 -6.81
C GLN A 191 17.26 23.89 -7.96
N LEU A 192 16.24 23.08 -7.67
CA LEU A 192 15.24 22.69 -8.65
C LEU A 192 14.51 23.90 -9.24
N CYS A 193 14.02 24.79 -8.37
CA CYS A 193 13.29 25.99 -8.79
C CYS A 193 14.15 26.96 -9.63
N ALA A 194 15.48 26.94 -9.51
CA ALA A 194 16.36 27.76 -10.34
C ALA A 194 16.32 27.41 -11.84
N HIS A 195 15.83 26.21 -12.19
CA HIS A 195 15.63 25.80 -13.59
C HIS A 195 14.35 26.35 -14.23
N PHE A 196 13.56 27.12 -13.48
CA PHE A 196 12.32 27.71 -13.95
C PHE A 196 12.43 29.22 -13.99
N THR A 197 11.70 29.85 -14.92
CA THR A 197 11.49 31.29 -14.92
C THR A 197 10.23 31.62 -14.13
N ASP A 198 10.38 32.35 -13.03
CA ASP A 198 9.31 32.91 -12.22
C ASP A 198 9.12 34.39 -12.57
N SER A 199 7.89 34.80 -12.88
CA SER A 199 7.52 36.17 -13.20
C SER A 199 6.76 36.87 -12.07
N HIS A 200 6.59 36.20 -10.92
CA HIS A 200 5.91 36.76 -9.77
C HIS A 200 6.88 37.53 -8.88
N GLU A 201 6.33 38.51 -8.15
CA GLU A 201 7.05 39.13 -7.05
C GLU A 201 7.41 38.10 -5.98
N PRO A 202 8.59 38.21 -5.34
CA PRO A 202 8.97 37.35 -4.24
C PRO A 202 7.97 37.41 -3.08
N ILE A 203 7.73 36.27 -2.46
CA ILE A 203 6.96 36.18 -1.23
C ILE A 203 7.87 36.63 -0.07
N ILE A 204 7.39 37.64 0.66
CA ILE A 204 8.02 38.13 1.88
C ILE A 204 7.35 37.44 3.07
N TYR A 205 8.13 36.72 3.85
CA TYR A 205 7.68 36.02 5.05
C TYR A 205 7.69 36.96 6.27
N ALA A 206 6.97 36.56 7.32
CA ALA A 206 6.84 37.35 8.55
C ALA A 206 8.18 37.58 9.28
N ASP A 207 9.18 36.73 9.05
CA ASP A 207 10.55 36.85 9.55
C ASP A 207 11.44 37.77 8.69
N GLY A 208 10.87 38.39 7.65
CA GLY A 208 11.60 39.23 6.69
C GLY A 208 12.34 38.45 5.60
N GLY A 209 12.31 37.12 5.64
CA GLY A 209 12.88 36.28 4.58
C GLY A 209 12.12 36.45 3.27
N GLN A 210 12.84 36.37 2.15
CA GLN A 210 12.25 36.44 0.80
C GLN A 210 12.50 35.15 0.04
N ARG A 211 11.46 34.63 -0.63
CA ARG A 211 11.61 33.51 -1.58
C ARG A 211 10.78 33.75 -2.82
N THR A 212 11.22 33.23 -3.96
CA THR A 212 10.41 33.22 -5.19
C THR A 212 9.07 32.53 -4.92
N ALA A 213 7.99 32.99 -5.55
CA ALA A 213 6.68 32.37 -5.42
C ALA A 213 6.74 30.88 -5.81
N LEU A 214 7.52 30.56 -6.84
CA LEU A 214 7.75 29.20 -7.29
C LEU A 214 8.31 28.29 -6.17
N HIS A 215 9.37 28.72 -5.48
CA HIS A 215 9.96 27.99 -4.35
C HIS A 215 8.94 27.76 -3.24
N ALA A 216 8.20 28.80 -2.86
CA ALA A 216 7.22 28.72 -1.79
C ALA A 216 6.11 27.70 -2.10
N PHE A 217 5.58 27.71 -3.33
CA PHE A 217 4.54 26.79 -3.76
C PHE A 217 5.05 25.35 -3.89
N HIS A 218 6.23 25.15 -4.49
CA HIS A 218 6.86 23.83 -4.59
C HIS A 218 7.14 23.26 -3.21
N ARG A 219 7.75 24.05 -2.32
CA ARG A 219 8.05 23.62 -0.95
C ARG A 219 6.79 23.18 -0.21
N ARG A 220 5.73 23.98 -0.25
CA ARG A 220 4.46 23.64 0.41
C ARG A 220 3.86 22.37 -0.18
N TRP A 221 3.88 22.23 -1.51
CA TRP A 221 3.33 21.07 -2.18
C TRP A 221 4.13 19.80 -1.92
N PHE A 222 5.47 19.84 -1.99
CA PHE A 222 6.34 18.68 -1.68
C PHE A 222 6.15 18.20 -0.25
N ILE A 223 6.12 19.12 0.72
CA ILE A 223 5.86 18.77 2.12
C ILE A 223 4.47 18.14 2.27
N GLY A 224 3.46 18.67 1.57
CA GLY A 224 2.12 18.08 1.56
C GLY A 224 2.08 16.67 0.95
N ALA A 225 2.77 16.47 -0.18
CA ALA A 225 2.84 15.18 -0.89
C ALA A 225 3.53 14.10 -0.05
N VAL A 226 4.57 14.46 0.71
CA VAL A 226 5.22 13.56 1.69
C VAL A 226 4.32 13.38 2.92
N GLY A 227 3.78 14.46 3.48
CA GLY A 227 2.90 14.42 4.63
C GLY A 227 1.69 13.50 4.43
N LYS A 228 1.16 13.41 3.21
CA LYS A 228 0.05 12.52 2.85
C LYS A 228 0.37 11.04 2.98
N VAL A 229 1.62 10.65 2.76
CA VAL A 229 2.08 9.27 2.88
C VAL A 229 2.15 8.83 4.35
N TYR A 230 2.51 9.75 5.24
CA TYR A 230 2.71 9.45 6.67
C TYR A 230 1.46 9.73 7.53
N ASN A 231 0.66 10.74 7.17
CA ASN A 231 -0.47 11.21 7.98
C ASN A 231 -1.76 11.32 7.15
N PRO A 232 -2.30 10.22 6.60
CA PRO A 232 -3.44 10.25 5.67
C PRO A 232 -4.70 10.91 6.24
N SER A 233 -4.88 10.93 7.57
CA SER A 233 -6.02 11.54 8.27
C SER A 233 -5.95 13.06 8.41
N GLU A 234 -4.77 13.69 8.29
CA GLU A 234 -4.56 15.11 8.56
C GLU A 234 -4.01 15.87 7.32
N CYS A 235 -4.43 15.44 6.12
CA CYS A 235 -3.84 15.92 4.89
C CYS A 235 -4.45 17.23 4.37
N GLN A 236 -3.58 18.20 4.07
CA GLN A 236 -3.91 19.19 3.04
C GLN A 236 -3.69 18.56 1.66
N ASN A 237 -4.60 18.81 0.72
CA ASN A 237 -4.46 18.39 -0.69
C ASN A 237 -4.18 19.61 -1.59
N PRO A 238 -3.01 20.29 -1.46
CA PRO A 238 -2.68 21.36 -2.37
C PRO A 238 -2.52 20.80 -3.79
N MET A 239 -3.14 21.44 -4.77
CA MET A 239 -2.89 21.17 -6.18
C MET A 239 -1.85 22.19 -6.68
N LEU A 240 -0.70 21.68 -7.14
CA LEU A 240 0.31 22.52 -7.79
C LEU A 240 -0.10 22.75 -9.24
N ILE A 241 -0.28 24.01 -9.63
CA ILE A 241 -0.62 24.38 -11.00
C ILE A 241 0.66 24.86 -11.70
N LEU A 242 1.05 24.17 -12.77
CA LEU A 242 2.13 24.56 -13.65
C LEU A 242 1.55 25.24 -14.89
N ASP A 243 1.70 26.56 -14.99
CA ASP A 243 1.24 27.32 -16.16
C ASP A 243 2.42 27.85 -17.00
N GLY A 244 2.20 27.88 -18.32
CA GLY A 244 3.21 28.15 -19.34
C GLY A 244 2.88 27.45 -20.66
N ASP A 245 3.57 27.86 -21.72
CA ASP A 245 3.29 27.41 -23.09
C ASP A 245 3.28 25.87 -23.24
N GLN A 246 2.56 25.40 -24.26
CA GLN A 246 2.65 24.01 -24.69
C GLN A 246 4.08 23.67 -25.13
N GLY A 247 4.46 22.40 -25.02
CA GLY A 247 5.81 21.95 -25.40
C GLY A 247 6.94 22.34 -24.45
N ARG A 248 6.66 22.99 -23.30
CA ARG A 248 7.67 23.38 -22.31
C ARG A 248 8.08 22.27 -21.32
N GLY A 249 7.61 21.04 -21.52
CA GLY A 249 7.98 19.89 -20.68
C GLY A 249 7.25 19.76 -19.33
N LYS A 250 6.06 20.36 -19.16
CA LYS A 250 5.26 20.28 -17.91
C LYS A 250 5.00 18.83 -17.47
N SER A 251 4.40 18.02 -18.34
CA SER A 251 4.09 16.61 -18.05
C SER A 251 5.35 15.78 -17.86
N TYR A 252 6.40 16.08 -18.62
CA TYR A 252 7.71 15.44 -18.44
C TYR A 252 8.28 15.72 -17.05
N TYR A 253 8.18 16.95 -16.56
CA TYR A 253 8.62 17.32 -15.21
C TYR A 253 7.84 16.57 -14.12
N VAL A 254 6.52 16.47 -14.23
CA VAL A 254 5.71 15.74 -13.23
C VAL A 254 6.05 14.25 -13.22
N LYS A 255 6.23 13.63 -14.39
CA LYS A 255 6.67 12.23 -14.49
C LYS A 255 8.09 12.05 -13.93
N TRP A 256 9.01 12.95 -14.25
CA TRP A 256 10.39 12.94 -13.74
C TRP A 256 10.43 13.05 -12.22
N LEU A 257 9.59 13.91 -11.64
CA LEU A 257 9.47 14.11 -10.21
C LEU A 257 9.03 12.83 -9.46
N CYS A 258 8.30 11.94 -10.13
CA CYS A 258 7.91 10.65 -9.58
C CYS A 258 9.04 9.61 -9.62
N SER A 259 10.18 9.90 -10.26
CA SER A 259 11.32 8.98 -10.34
C SER A 259 11.95 8.74 -8.97
N PRO A 260 12.38 7.50 -8.64
CA PRO A 260 12.40 6.29 -9.48
C PRO A 260 11.06 5.52 -9.56
N LEU A 261 10.04 5.97 -8.83
CA LEU A 261 8.72 5.35 -8.73
C LEU A 261 7.76 5.79 -9.86
N ALA A 262 8.25 5.94 -11.10
CA ALA A 262 7.46 6.48 -12.21
C ALA A 262 6.17 5.70 -12.54
N HIS A 263 6.06 4.44 -12.08
CA HIS A 263 4.84 3.63 -12.18
C HIS A 263 3.71 4.10 -11.23
N LEU A 264 4.02 4.94 -10.24
CA LEU A 264 3.05 5.57 -9.32
C LEU A 264 2.59 6.95 -9.81
N HIS A 265 3.07 7.42 -10.97
CA HIS A 265 2.52 8.56 -11.69
C HIS A 265 1.29 8.12 -12.47
N PHE A 266 0.28 8.99 -12.48
CA PHE A 266 -0.91 8.83 -13.32
C PHE A 266 -1.25 10.16 -13.97
N GLU A 267 -1.57 10.12 -15.26
CA GLU A 267 -2.07 11.27 -16.01
C GLU A 267 -3.53 11.03 -16.39
N GLY A 268 -4.43 11.91 -15.96
CA GLY A 268 -5.83 11.82 -16.32
C GLY A 268 -6.75 12.81 -15.61
N ALA A 269 -7.94 13.00 -16.17
CA ALA A 269 -8.97 13.84 -15.58
C ALA A 269 -9.51 13.25 -14.28
N ILE A 270 -9.95 14.12 -13.36
CA ILE A 270 -10.58 13.67 -12.11
C ILE A 270 -12.05 13.33 -12.36
N ARG A 271 -12.47 12.08 -12.06
CA ARG A 271 -13.84 11.57 -12.28
C ARG A 271 -14.38 10.90 -11.01
N PRO A 272 -14.94 11.68 -10.07
CA PRO A 272 -15.40 11.15 -8.77
C PRO A 272 -16.51 10.09 -8.88
N ASP A 273 -17.27 10.10 -9.98
CA ASP A 273 -18.44 9.22 -10.17
C ASP A 273 -18.07 7.82 -10.70
N ASP A 274 -16.80 7.58 -11.03
CA ASP A 274 -16.29 6.33 -11.58
C ASP A 274 -15.68 5.48 -10.46
N LYS A 275 -16.10 4.22 -10.32
CA LYS A 275 -15.61 3.34 -9.23
C LYS A 275 -14.15 2.96 -9.41
N ASP A 276 -13.69 2.79 -10.65
CA ASP A 276 -12.30 2.47 -10.95
C ASP A 276 -11.39 3.67 -10.62
N PHE A 277 -11.97 4.88 -10.62
CA PHE A 277 -11.29 6.11 -10.23
C PHE A 277 -10.85 6.12 -8.76
N LEU A 278 -11.67 5.56 -7.87
CA LEU A 278 -11.32 5.44 -6.45
C LEU A 278 -10.10 4.53 -6.24
N LEU A 279 -9.96 3.47 -7.05
CA LEU A 279 -8.79 2.60 -7.00
C LEU A 279 -7.52 3.32 -7.49
N TYR A 280 -7.62 4.14 -8.53
CA TYR A 280 -6.48 4.97 -8.95
C TYR A 280 -6.08 5.99 -7.88
N LEU A 281 -7.03 6.53 -7.09
CA LEU A 281 -6.69 7.47 -6.02
C LEU A 281 -5.90 6.83 -4.89
N THR A 282 -6.12 5.55 -4.61
CA THR A 282 -5.42 4.83 -3.53
C THR A 282 -4.09 4.23 -3.97
N THR A 283 -3.88 4.02 -5.27
CA THR A 283 -2.72 3.29 -5.82
C THR A 283 -1.63 4.18 -6.44
N ARG A 284 -1.81 5.50 -6.44
CA ARG A 284 -0.91 6.47 -7.10
C ARG A 284 -0.36 7.47 -6.11
N TRP A 285 0.89 7.88 -6.32
CA TRP A 285 1.53 8.92 -5.50
C TRP A 285 1.37 10.31 -6.13
N LEU A 286 1.63 10.42 -7.44
CA LEU A 286 1.51 11.67 -8.17
C LEU A 286 0.42 11.59 -9.23
N TRP A 287 -0.56 12.46 -9.12
CA TRP A 287 -1.65 12.59 -10.08
C TRP A 287 -1.49 13.88 -10.88
N GLU A 288 -1.27 13.74 -12.18
CA GLU A 288 -1.29 14.83 -13.14
C GLU A 288 -2.67 14.97 -13.76
N VAL A 289 -3.25 16.16 -13.66
CA VAL A 289 -4.51 16.50 -14.32
C VAL A 289 -4.19 17.32 -15.56
N GLY A 290 -4.36 16.72 -16.74
CA GLY A 290 -4.24 17.43 -18.02
C GLY A 290 -5.32 18.51 -18.17
N GLU A 291 -4.92 19.68 -18.67
CA GLU A 291 -5.79 20.81 -19.05
C GLU A 291 -6.99 21.12 -18.12
N LEU A 292 -6.75 21.91 -17.06
CA LEU A 292 -7.82 22.39 -16.16
C LEU A 292 -8.99 23.08 -16.89
N GLY A 293 -8.73 23.73 -18.03
CA GLY A 293 -9.72 24.52 -18.78
C GLY A 293 -10.84 23.71 -19.43
N ALA A 294 -10.62 22.42 -19.72
CA ALA A 294 -11.66 21.52 -20.23
C ALA A 294 -12.49 20.89 -19.10
N THR A 295 -11.89 20.73 -17.91
CA THR A 295 -12.50 20.02 -16.76
C THR A 295 -13.44 20.92 -15.96
N MET A 296 -13.20 22.22 -15.88
CA MET A 296 -14.03 23.17 -15.09
C MET A 296 -15.29 23.69 -15.81
N ARG A 297 -15.62 23.16 -16.99
CA ARG A 297 -16.72 23.66 -17.84
C ARG A 297 -18.04 22.88 -17.67
N ARG A 298 -18.11 21.95 -16.71
CA ARG A 298 -19.36 21.32 -16.26
C ARG A 298 -19.54 21.53 -14.76
N ALA A 299 -20.18 22.65 -14.42
CA ALA A 299 -20.89 22.88 -13.17
C ALA A 299 -22.14 23.69 -13.51
#